data_AF-A0A7R9H9E1-F1
#
_entry.id   AF-A0A7R9H9E1-F1
#
_cell.length_a   1.000
_cell.length_b   1.000
_cell.length_c   1.000
_cell.angle_alpha   90.00
_cell.angle_beta   90.00
_cell.angle_gamma   90.00
#
_symmetry.space_group_name_H-M   'P 1'
#
loop_
_entity.id
_entity.type
_entity.pdbx_description
1 polymer ?
#
loop_
_entity_poly.entity_id
_entity_poly.type
_entity_poly.pdbx_seq_one_letter_code
_entity_poly.pdbx_strand_id
1 'polypeptide(L)'
;MMWGMIPPWHKGEPKSHGLSTNNCRLEGMIGSKLYGRAFSKGNRCVIVCDGFYEWQTTKGKGNKQPYFIYMPQPEGGEVIYSYTLITTESNETLSWLHHRAPAILYTEEQIDSWLDYSSVKSEKALHSIKPVKSLVWHAVSTLVNNSRNKDTNCNKPVSLEKSTANSASSMFMKAWLKKPETKVKREISEAEENECSKDINDKSKRIKTDLGNDLK
;
A
#
# COMPACT_ATOMS: atom_id res chain seq x y z
N MET A 1 9.87 -10.79 -17.69
CA MET A 1 9.91 -11.20 -16.27
C MET A 1 8.52 -11.03 -15.69
N MET A 2 7.79 -12.12 -15.34
CA MET A 2 6.55 -11.93 -14.57
C MET A 2 6.95 -11.51 -13.17
N TRP A 3 6.58 -10.29 -12.80
CA TRP A 3 6.88 -9.72 -11.48
C TRP A 3 5.82 -10.22 -10.48
N GLY A 4 6.27 -11.07 -9.57
CA GLY A 4 5.41 -11.80 -8.62
C GLY A 4 5.71 -13.30 -8.65
N MET A 5 6.24 -13.83 -7.55
CA MET A 5 6.56 -15.26 -7.47
C MET A 5 5.29 -16.10 -7.28
N ILE A 6 5.08 -17.06 -8.19
CA ILE A 6 3.99 -18.03 -8.11
C ILE A 6 4.34 -19.06 -7.03
N PRO A 7 3.45 -19.36 -6.05
CA PRO A 7 3.71 -20.41 -5.08
C PRO A 7 3.83 -21.79 -5.73
N PRO A 8 4.81 -22.62 -5.33
CA PRO A 8 5.04 -23.93 -5.95
C PRO A 8 3.93 -24.96 -5.68
N TRP A 9 2.96 -24.63 -4.81
CA TRP A 9 1.73 -25.41 -4.55
C TRP A 9 0.48 -24.81 -5.21
N HIS A 10 0.58 -23.65 -5.87
CA HIS A 10 -0.55 -23.03 -6.56
C HIS A 10 -0.91 -23.83 -7.83
N LYS A 11 -2.19 -23.81 -8.19
CA LYS A 11 -2.73 -24.48 -9.39
C LYS A 11 -3.72 -23.54 -10.08
N GLY A 12 -3.75 -23.58 -11.41
CA GLY A 12 -4.57 -22.68 -12.22
C GLY A 12 -3.84 -21.37 -12.56
N GLU A 13 -4.61 -20.30 -12.79
CA GLU A 13 -4.10 -19.03 -13.29
C GLU A 13 -2.95 -18.45 -12.43
N PRO A 14 -1.78 -18.10 -13.00
CA PRO A 14 -0.62 -17.60 -12.26
C PRO A 14 -0.89 -16.39 -11.35
N LYS A 15 -1.87 -15.55 -11.69
CA LYS A 15 -2.20 -14.31 -10.94
C LYS A 15 -3.28 -14.49 -9.88
N SER A 16 -3.93 -15.65 -9.79
CA SER A 16 -5.09 -15.86 -8.91
C SER A 16 -4.74 -16.36 -7.50
N HIS A 17 -3.45 -16.50 -7.15
CA HIS A 17 -3.02 -17.05 -5.86
C HIS A 17 -3.29 -16.15 -4.64
N GLY A 18 -3.78 -14.92 -4.81
CA GLY A 18 -4.18 -13.99 -3.74
C GLY A 18 -3.06 -13.40 -2.88
N LEU A 19 -1.89 -14.05 -2.81
CA LEU A 19 -0.71 -13.57 -2.10
C LEU A 19 -0.05 -12.39 -2.83
N SER A 20 0.49 -11.43 -2.05
CA SER A 20 1.41 -10.41 -2.57
C SER A 20 2.83 -10.96 -2.60
N THR A 21 3.39 -11.17 -3.80
CA THR A 21 4.68 -11.87 -4.01
C THR A 21 5.66 -11.10 -4.91
N ASN A 22 5.37 -9.81 -5.16
CA ASN A 22 6.21 -8.90 -5.93
C ASN A 22 7.56 -8.62 -5.28
N ASN A 23 7.61 -8.61 -3.96
CA ASN A 23 8.79 -8.33 -3.15
C ASN A 23 8.99 -9.42 -2.10
N CYS A 24 10.25 -9.78 -1.86
CA CYS A 24 10.65 -10.64 -0.75
C CYS A 24 11.38 -9.83 0.32
N ARG A 25 11.05 -10.06 1.59
CA ARG A 25 11.86 -9.58 2.72
C ARG A 25 13.06 -10.50 2.88
N LEU A 26 14.25 -9.93 3.00
CA LEU A 26 15.48 -10.69 3.29
C LEU A 26 15.34 -11.46 4.62
N GLU A 27 14.73 -10.83 5.63
CA GLU A 27 14.49 -11.44 6.93
C GLU A 27 13.50 -12.61 6.79
N GLY A 28 13.93 -13.81 7.18
CA GLY A 28 13.09 -15.02 7.08
C GLY A 28 12.98 -15.62 5.68
N MET A 29 13.67 -15.09 4.66
CA MET A 29 13.62 -15.62 3.28
C MET A 29 13.96 -17.12 3.21
N ILE A 30 15.02 -17.55 3.91
CA ILE A 30 15.48 -18.96 3.94
C ILE A 30 14.41 -19.88 4.53
N GLY A 31 13.73 -19.46 5.61
CA GLY A 31 12.66 -20.21 6.26
C GLY A 31 11.31 -20.13 5.54
N SER A 32 11.18 -19.28 4.52
CA SER A 32 9.92 -19.12 3.79
C SER A 32 9.61 -20.36 2.95
N LYS A 33 8.42 -20.94 3.16
CA LYS A 33 7.88 -22.01 2.30
C LYS A 33 7.83 -21.59 0.82
N LEU A 34 7.59 -20.31 0.55
CA LEU A 34 7.48 -19.74 -0.80
C LEU A 34 8.86 -19.53 -1.45
N TYR A 35 9.78 -18.88 -0.74
CA TYR A 35 11.05 -18.41 -1.32
C TYR A 35 12.23 -19.36 -1.08
N GLY A 36 12.32 -19.96 0.11
CA GLY A 36 13.49 -20.71 0.57
C GLY A 36 13.90 -21.87 -0.34
N ARG A 37 12.93 -22.67 -0.83
CA ARG A 37 13.23 -23.80 -1.71
C ARG A 37 13.79 -23.37 -3.08
N ALA A 38 13.34 -22.24 -3.62
CA ALA A 38 13.87 -21.73 -4.89
C ALA A 38 15.28 -21.14 -4.68
N PHE A 39 15.46 -20.38 -3.59
CA PHE A 39 16.74 -19.79 -3.23
C PHE A 39 17.82 -20.86 -2.98
N SER A 40 17.54 -21.89 -2.17
CA SER A 40 18.47 -22.99 -1.89
C SER A 40 18.77 -23.88 -3.10
N LYS A 41 17.99 -23.78 -4.18
CA LYS A 41 18.24 -24.45 -5.47
C LYS A 41 19.11 -23.64 -6.43
N GLY A 42 19.53 -22.43 -6.05
CA GLY A 42 20.28 -21.55 -6.94
C GLY A 42 19.43 -20.79 -7.95
N ASN A 43 18.10 -20.73 -7.79
CA ASN A 43 17.21 -19.93 -8.65
C ASN A 43 17.35 -18.42 -8.33
N ARG A 44 18.57 -17.90 -8.41
CA ARG A 44 18.91 -16.49 -8.25
C ARG A 44 18.91 -15.85 -9.64
N CYS A 45 18.44 -14.62 -9.73
CA CYS A 45 18.48 -13.83 -10.97
C CYS A 45 18.90 -12.39 -10.64
N VAL A 46 19.38 -11.70 -11.67
CA VAL A 46 19.59 -10.24 -11.63
C VAL A 46 18.43 -9.58 -12.37
N ILE A 47 18.07 -8.40 -11.89
CA ILE A 47 16.93 -7.61 -12.37
C ILE A 47 17.52 -6.38 -13.06
N VAL A 48 17.46 -6.36 -14.38
CA VAL A 48 17.82 -5.18 -15.16
C VAL A 48 16.60 -4.27 -15.21
N CYS A 49 16.76 -3.05 -14.72
CA CYS A 49 15.78 -1.97 -14.87
C CYS A 49 16.51 -0.62 -14.79
N ASP A 50 15.97 0.41 -15.46
CA ASP A 50 16.56 1.76 -15.45
C ASP A 50 16.65 2.35 -14.04
N GLY A 51 15.71 1.96 -13.18
CA GLY A 51 15.57 2.38 -11.80
C GLY A 51 14.27 1.87 -11.18
N PHE A 52 13.86 2.45 -10.07
CA PHE A 52 12.59 2.17 -9.41
C PHE A 52 11.93 3.44 -8.87
N TYR A 53 10.62 3.37 -8.64
CA TYR A 53 9.83 4.47 -8.06
C TYR A 53 9.54 4.22 -6.58
N GLU A 54 9.65 5.26 -5.76
CA GLU A 54 9.27 5.22 -4.35
C GLU A 54 8.50 6.49 -3.96
N TRP A 55 7.55 6.37 -3.03
CA TRP A 55 6.59 7.42 -2.70
C TRP A 55 6.78 7.97 -1.29
N GLN A 56 7.40 9.15 -1.20
CA GLN A 56 7.52 9.87 0.07
C GLN A 56 6.16 10.28 0.60
N THR A 57 5.90 10.02 1.88
CA THR A 57 4.74 10.61 2.57
C THR A 57 5.06 12.06 2.93
N THR A 58 4.31 13.02 2.36
CA THR A 58 4.56 14.45 2.60
C THR A 58 3.77 14.97 3.81
N LYS A 59 4.08 16.20 4.27
CA LYS A 59 3.35 16.86 5.36
C LYS A 59 1.96 17.33 4.89
N GLY A 60 1.00 16.41 4.88
CA GLY A 60 -0.41 16.66 4.56
C GLY A 60 -1.15 15.34 4.30
N LYS A 61 -2.41 15.21 4.73
CA LYS A 61 -3.19 13.98 4.52
C LYS A 61 -3.35 13.70 3.01
N GLY A 62 -2.89 12.53 2.56
CA GLY A 62 -3.15 11.99 1.22
C GLY A 62 -2.12 12.31 0.14
N ASN A 63 -1.23 13.29 0.35
CA ASN A 63 -0.25 13.66 -0.67
C ASN A 63 1.05 12.83 -0.52
N LYS A 64 1.33 12.00 -1.52
CA LYS A 64 2.62 11.31 -1.66
C LYS A 64 3.40 11.86 -2.84
N GLN A 65 4.66 12.21 -2.64
CA GLN A 65 5.56 12.65 -3.71
C GLN A 65 6.33 11.44 -4.26
N PRO A 66 6.14 11.04 -5.53
CA PRO A 66 6.97 10.03 -6.16
C PRO A 66 8.38 10.57 -6.46
N TYR A 67 9.37 9.70 -6.30
CA TYR A 67 10.75 9.89 -6.74
C TYR A 67 11.17 8.73 -7.63
N PHE A 68 12.01 9.01 -8.62
CA PHE A 68 12.69 7.97 -9.39
C PHE A 68 14.13 7.85 -8.86
N ILE A 69 14.54 6.61 -8.56
CA ILE A 69 15.85 6.27 -7.99
C ILE A 69 16.53 5.31 -8.95
N TYR A 70 17.76 5.64 -9.34
CA TYR A 70 18.49 4.94 -10.39
C TYR A 70 20.00 5.00 -10.13
N MET A 71 20.74 4.13 -10.83
CA MET A 71 22.20 4.23 -10.93
C MET A 71 22.56 4.95 -12.23
N PRO A 72 23.67 5.72 -12.30
CA PRO A 72 24.15 6.29 -13.55
C PRO A 72 24.50 5.17 -14.55
N GLN A 73 23.97 5.25 -15.77
CA GLN A 73 24.07 4.19 -16.79
C GLN A 73 25.01 4.56 -17.95
N PRO A 74 25.88 3.64 -18.41
CA PRO A 74 26.35 3.60 -19.80
C PRO A 74 25.28 2.95 -20.72
N GLU A 75 25.33 3.18 -22.03
CA GLU A 75 24.26 2.79 -22.96
C GLU A 75 24.33 1.33 -23.47
N GLY A 76 23.20 0.58 -23.40
CA GLY A 76 22.84 -0.44 -24.41
C GLY A 76 22.37 -1.85 -23.94
N GLY A 77 21.22 -2.32 -24.48
CA GLY A 77 20.88 -3.76 -24.66
C GLY A 77 19.71 -4.35 -23.84
N GLU A 78 18.78 -5.10 -24.46
CA GLU A 78 17.57 -5.69 -23.81
C GLU A 78 17.36 -7.20 -24.13
N VAL A 79 17.04 -8.03 -23.10
CA VAL A 79 16.49 -9.42 -23.17
C VAL A 79 15.64 -9.73 -21.89
N ILE A 80 14.69 -10.70 -21.90
CA ILE A 80 13.64 -10.87 -20.85
C ILE A 80 13.43 -12.34 -20.33
N TYR A 81 13.39 -12.59 -18.99
CA TYR A 81 13.16 -13.94 -18.33
C TYR A 81 12.01 -14.01 -17.24
N SER A 82 12.21 -14.45 -15.97
CA SER A 82 11.28 -14.31 -14.75
C SER A 82 11.97 -13.82 -13.42
N TYR A 83 11.37 -12.92 -12.57
CA TYR A 83 12.05 -12.34 -11.35
C TYR A 83 11.19 -11.93 -10.11
N THR A 84 11.85 -11.72 -8.94
CA THR A 84 11.34 -11.00 -7.74
C THR A 84 12.44 -10.14 -7.06
N LEU A 85 12.09 -8.97 -6.49
CA LEU A 85 13.05 -8.05 -5.85
C LEU A 85 13.31 -8.41 -4.38
N ILE A 86 14.59 -8.46 -3.99
CA ILE A 86 15.03 -8.50 -2.59
C ILE A 86 15.06 -7.07 -2.04
N THR A 87 14.59 -6.87 -0.82
CA THR A 87 14.65 -5.57 -0.13
C THR A 87 15.40 -5.67 1.20
N THR A 88 16.15 -4.62 1.53
CA THR A 88 16.89 -4.41 2.78
C THR A 88 16.34 -3.17 3.52
N GLU A 89 16.83 -2.90 4.72
CA GLU A 89 16.61 -1.60 5.36
C GLU A 89 17.26 -0.48 4.54
N SER A 90 16.61 0.68 4.51
CA SER A 90 17.19 1.85 3.84
C SER A 90 18.46 2.33 4.56
N ASN A 91 19.41 2.79 3.76
CA ASN A 91 20.57 3.56 4.24
C ASN A 91 20.14 4.94 4.76
N GLU A 92 21.09 5.67 5.34
CA GLU A 92 20.92 7.08 5.73
C GLU A 92 20.50 7.98 4.56
N THR A 93 20.95 7.67 3.34
CA THR A 93 20.65 8.41 2.10
C THR A 93 19.17 8.37 1.70
N LEU A 94 18.43 7.30 2.02
CA LEU A 94 17.03 7.08 1.60
C LEU A 94 16.03 6.90 2.76
N SER A 95 16.49 6.83 4.01
CA SER A 95 15.61 6.61 5.18
C SER A 95 14.53 7.69 5.35
N TRP A 96 14.80 8.92 4.92
CA TRP A 96 13.85 10.05 4.88
C TRP A 96 12.73 9.90 3.83
N LEU A 97 12.95 9.05 2.83
CA LEU A 97 12.02 8.74 1.74
C LEU A 97 11.19 7.50 2.08
N HIS A 98 11.85 6.41 2.46
CA HIS A 98 11.20 5.16 2.88
C HIS A 98 12.12 4.30 3.77
N HIS A 99 11.53 3.44 4.61
CA HIS A 99 12.27 2.57 5.55
C HIS A 99 12.88 1.31 4.92
N ARG A 100 12.56 1.00 3.67
CA ARG A 100 13.13 -0.13 2.90
C ARG A 100 13.62 0.35 1.54
N ALA A 101 14.71 -0.23 1.09
CA ALA A 101 15.26 -0.06 -0.26
C ALA A 101 15.53 -1.44 -0.90
N PRO A 102 15.61 -1.54 -2.24
CA PRO A 102 16.08 -2.75 -2.91
C PRO A 102 17.51 -3.13 -2.49
N ALA A 103 17.82 -4.42 -2.56
CA ALA A 103 19.21 -4.89 -2.55
C ALA A 103 19.85 -4.53 -3.90
N ILE A 104 20.80 -3.59 -3.89
CA ILE A 104 21.48 -3.11 -5.10
C ILE A 104 22.90 -3.72 -5.13
N LEU A 105 23.27 -4.29 -6.27
CA LEU A 105 24.65 -4.71 -6.58
C LEU A 105 25.23 -3.65 -7.50
N TYR A 106 26.40 -3.10 -7.17
CA TYR A 106 26.99 -1.95 -7.88
C TYR A 106 28.29 -2.30 -8.62
N THR A 107 29.03 -3.31 -8.18
CA THR A 107 30.29 -3.72 -8.80
C THR A 107 30.16 -5.07 -9.50
N GLU A 108 30.96 -5.29 -10.55
CA GLU A 108 31.04 -6.58 -11.25
C GLU A 108 31.30 -7.74 -10.28
N GLU A 109 32.23 -7.60 -9.33
CA GLU A 109 32.50 -8.61 -8.30
C GLU A 109 31.26 -8.97 -7.46
N GLN A 110 30.39 -8.00 -7.15
CA GLN A 110 29.13 -8.25 -6.44
C GLN A 110 28.12 -8.99 -7.32
N ILE A 111 28.10 -8.69 -8.62
CA ILE A 111 27.23 -9.33 -9.61
C ILE A 111 27.70 -10.78 -9.84
N ASP A 112 28.98 -11.00 -10.12
CA ASP A 112 29.60 -12.31 -10.31
C ASP A 112 29.44 -13.21 -9.08
N SER A 113 29.76 -12.70 -7.88
CA SER A 113 29.59 -13.44 -6.62
C SER A 113 28.12 -13.77 -6.30
N TRP A 114 27.18 -12.94 -6.77
CA TRP A 114 25.75 -13.22 -6.66
C TRP A 114 25.27 -14.26 -7.69
N LEU A 115 25.82 -14.25 -8.91
CA LEU A 115 25.48 -15.15 -9.99
C LEU A 115 26.13 -16.54 -9.86
N ASP A 116 27.35 -16.64 -9.32
CA ASP A 116 28.04 -17.92 -9.12
C ASP A 116 27.43 -18.73 -7.97
N TYR A 117 26.35 -19.44 -8.27
CA TYR A 117 25.72 -20.39 -7.36
C TYR A 117 26.50 -21.69 -7.18
N SER A 118 27.52 -21.93 -8.01
CA SER A 118 28.32 -23.16 -7.97
C SER A 118 29.41 -23.09 -6.88
N SER A 119 30.09 -21.95 -6.76
CA SER A 119 31.13 -21.73 -5.74
C SER A 119 30.63 -20.93 -4.54
N VAL A 120 29.64 -20.04 -4.69
CA VAL A 120 29.16 -19.18 -3.60
C VAL A 120 27.92 -19.76 -2.92
N LYS A 121 28.15 -20.35 -1.74
CA LYS A 121 27.10 -20.78 -0.82
C LYS A 121 26.11 -19.65 -0.51
N SER A 122 24.84 -20.00 -0.44
CA SER A 122 23.71 -19.07 -0.28
C SER A 122 23.85 -18.12 0.91
N GLU A 123 24.42 -18.56 2.04
CA GLU A 123 24.68 -17.71 3.20
C GLU A 123 25.69 -16.59 2.88
N LYS A 124 26.80 -16.92 2.20
CA LYS A 124 27.83 -15.96 1.81
C LYS A 124 27.27 -14.91 0.83
N ALA A 125 26.43 -15.35 -0.11
CA ALA A 125 25.74 -14.49 -1.08
C ALA A 125 24.76 -13.50 -0.41
N LEU A 126 24.16 -13.84 0.75
CA LEU A 126 23.32 -12.90 1.49
C LEU A 126 24.15 -11.90 2.30
N HIS A 127 25.28 -12.31 2.87
CA HIS A 127 26.19 -11.41 3.60
C HIS A 127 26.93 -10.41 2.69
N SER A 128 27.02 -10.67 1.38
CA SER A 128 27.55 -9.73 0.39
C SER A 128 26.54 -8.63 -0.02
N ILE A 129 25.24 -8.84 0.20
CA ILE A 129 24.24 -7.78 0.03
C ILE A 129 24.43 -6.75 1.15
N LYS A 130 24.76 -5.51 0.77
CA LYS A 130 24.92 -4.38 1.70
C LYS A 130 24.18 -3.16 1.16
N PRO A 131 23.66 -2.25 2.02
CA PRO A 131 23.06 -1.01 1.56
C PRO A 131 24.06 -0.17 0.75
N VAL A 132 23.74 0.09 -0.52
CA VAL A 132 24.57 0.91 -1.42
C VAL A 132 24.52 2.37 -0.98
N LYS A 133 25.66 3.05 -0.91
CA LYS A 133 25.75 4.45 -0.43
C LYS A 133 25.62 5.51 -1.53
N SER A 134 26.05 5.17 -2.76
CA SER A 134 26.08 6.08 -3.91
C SER A 134 24.81 5.91 -4.73
N LEU A 135 23.82 6.78 -4.54
CA LEU A 135 22.56 6.78 -5.27
C LEU A 135 22.18 8.21 -5.63
N VAL A 136 21.50 8.38 -6.77
CA VAL A 136 20.96 9.65 -7.25
C VAL A 136 19.44 9.53 -7.36
N TRP A 137 18.73 10.64 -7.10
CA TRP A 137 17.28 10.71 -7.18
C TRP A 137 16.82 12.11 -7.58
N HIS A 138 15.62 12.19 -8.15
CA HIS A 138 14.91 13.46 -8.34
C HIS A 138 13.41 13.25 -8.18
N ALA A 139 12.70 14.33 -7.82
CA ALA A 139 11.25 14.32 -7.77
C ALA A 139 10.68 14.15 -9.18
N VAL A 140 9.61 13.36 -9.33
CA VAL A 140 8.94 13.14 -10.62
C VAL A 140 7.46 13.52 -10.56
N SER A 141 6.82 13.58 -11.73
CA SER A 141 5.39 13.89 -11.84
C SER A 141 4.52 12.80 -11.20
N THR A 142 3.37 13.19 -10.62
CA THR A 142 2.35 12.27 -10.11
C THR A 142 1.67 11.44 -11.20
N LEU A 143 1.96 11.70 -12.48
CA LEU A 143 1.57 10.85 -13.62
C LEU A 143 1.95 9.36 -13.41
N VAL A 144 3.08 9.08 -12.76
CA VAL A 144 3.53 7.70 -12.51
C VAL A 144 2.62 6.91 -11.54
N ASN A 145 1.76 7.60 -10.78
CA ASN A 145 0.83 6.96 -9.84
C ASN A 145 -0.21 6.07 -10.54
N ASN A 146 -0.48 6.29 -11.83
CA ASN A 146 -1.34 5.42 -12.65
C ASN A 146 -0.47 4.50 -13.51
N SER A 147 -0.44 3.21 -13.18
CA SER A 147 0.37 2.19 -13.87
C SER A 147 0.03 1.95 -15.36
N ARG A 148 -1.04 2.57 -15.87
CA ARG A 148 -1.34 2.61 -17.31
C ARG A 148 -0.49 3.63 -18.07
N ASN A 149 0.07 4.62 -17.38
CA ASN A 149 0.95 5.63 -17.96
C ASN A 149 2.34 5.04 -18.15
N LYS A 150 2.76 4.90 -19.42
CA LYS A 150 4.08 4.35 -19.82
C LYS A 150 4.94 5.39 -20.55
N ASP A 151 4.64 6.66 -20.33
CA ASP A 151 5.24 7.77 -21.05
C ASP A 151 6.62 8.15 -20.47
N THR A 152 7.55 8.60 -21.32
CA THR A 152 8.90 9.06 -20.92
C THR A 152 8.91 10.19 -19.90
N ASN A 153 7.78 10.89 -19.69
CA ASN A 153 7.65 11.93 -18.66
C ASN A 153 7.47 11.35 -17.24
N CYS A 154 7.27 10.04 -17.07
CA CYS A 154 7.09 9.43 -15.74
C CYS A 154 8.36 9.45 -14.87
N ASN A 155 9.55 9.46 -15.48
CA ASN A 155 10.85 9.51 -14.78
C ASN A 155 11.60 10.84 -14.95
N LYS A 156 11.03 11.87 -15.59
CA LYS A 156 11.69 13.18 -15.74
C LYS A 156 11.62 14.02 -14.45
N PRO A 157 12.67 14.81 -14.15
CA PRO A 157 12.69 15.67 -12.97
C PRO A 157 11.62 16.75 -13.05
N VAL A 158 10.97 17.04 -11.92
CA VAL A 158 10.03 18.16 -11.76
C VAL A 158 10.47 19.09 -10.61
N SER A 159 10.15 20.38 -10.74
CA SER A 159 10.32 21.34 -9.64
C SER A 159 9.27 21.11 -8.55
N LEU A 160 9.70 20.96 -7.31
CA LEU A 160 8.83 20.97 -6.14
C LEU A 160 8.49 22.41 -5.76
N GLU A 161 7.61 23.05 -6.52
CA GLU A 161 7.07 24.34 -6.10
C GLU A 161 6.31 24.21 -4.78
N LYS A 162 6.62 25.08 -3.82
CA LYS A 162 5.81 25.25 -2.62
C LYS A 162 4.47 25.83 -3.07
N SER A 163 3.44 24.98 -3.13
CA SER A 163 2.11 25.37 -3.59
C SER A 163 1.57 26.56 -2.77
N THR A 164 1.63 27.76 -3.35
CA THR A 164 0.75 28.86 -2.96
C THR A 164 -0.67 28.45 -3.34
N ALA A 165 -1.61 28.67 -2.42
CA ALA A 165 -2.91 27.99 -2.47
C ALA A 165 -3.75 28.40 -3.68
N ASN A 166 -4.29 27.40 -4.41
CA ASN A 166 -5.72 27.25 -4.75
C ASN A 166 -5.94 26.17 -5.83
N SER A 167 -6.04 24.90 -5.42
CA SER A 167 -6.44 23.81 -6.31
C SER A 167 -7.96 23.67 -6.43
N ALA A 168 -8.44 23.23 -7.59
CA ALA A 168 -9.85 23.06 -7.95
C ALA A 168 -10.66 22.14 -7.00
N SER A 169 -9.97 21.38 -6.13
CA SER A 169 -10.56 20.68 -4.97
C SER A 169 -11.48 21.56 -4.11
N SER A 170 -11.24 22.89 -4.10
CA SER A 170 -12.09 23.90 -3.45
C SER A 170 -13.55 23.89 -3.92
N MET A 171 -13.82 23.64 -5.21
CA MET A 171 -15.20 23.61 -5.72
C MET A 171 -15.95 22.35 -5.29
N PHE A 172 -15.29 21.19 -5.32
CA PHE A 172 -15.91 19.91 -4.92
C PHE A 172 -16.29 19.88 -3.42
N MET A 173 -15.48 20.45 -2.52
CA MET A 173 -15.88 20.56 -1.11
C MET A 173 -17.05 21.52 -0.88
N LYS A 174 -17.16 22.61 -1.66
CA LYS A 174 -18.30 23.54 -1.55
C LYS A 174 -19.62 22.93 -2.01
N ALA A 175 -19.60 22.02 -2.99
CA ALA A 175 -20.79 21.28 -3.41
C ALA A 175 -21.27 20.29 -2.34
N TRP A 176 -20.35 19.60 -1.65
CA TRP A 176 -20.66 18.62 -0.60
C TRP A 176 -21.14 19.25 0.72
N LEU A 177 -20.75 20.51 1.00
CA LEU A 177 -21.18 21.25 2.19
C LEU A 177 -22.63 21.77 2.14
N LYS A 178 -23.31 21.73 0.98
CA LYS A 178 -24.75 22.00 0.89
C LYS A 178 -25.56 20.75 1.27
N LYS A 179 -25.77 20.54 2.57
CA LYS A 179 -26.85 19.66 3.04
C LYS A 179 -28.22 20.25 2.65
N PRO A 180 -29.21 19.43 2.28
CA PRO A 180 -30.59 19.89 2.18
C PRO A 180 -31.14 20.14 3.59
N GLU A 181 -31.77 21.30 3.80
CA GLU A 181 -32.51 21.56 5.04
C GLU A 181 -33.83 20.79 5.04
N THR A 182 -33.91 19.74 5.86
CA THR A 182 -35.16 19.03 6.12
C THR A 182 -36.08 19.91 6.96
N LYS A 183 -37.05 20.56 6.31
CA LYS A 183 -38.17 21.26 6.98
C LYS A 183 -38.98 20.31 7.86
N VAL A 184 -38.70 20.30 9.16
CA VAL A 184 -39.65 19.81 10.16
C VAL A 184 -40.65 20.93 10.44
N LYS A 185 -41.82 20.89 9.79
CA LYS A 185 -42.96 21.71 10.22
C LYS A 185 -43.43 21.22 11.59
N ARG A 186 -43.34 22.09 12.60
CA ARG A 186 -44.24 22.10 13.75
C ARG A 186 -44.98 23.43 13.70
N GLU A 187 -46.20 23.40 13.22
CA GLU A 187 -47.16 24.48 13.40
C GLU A 187 -47.75 24.34 14.81
N ILE A 188 -47.73 25.42 15.57
CA ILE A 188 -48.41 25.55 16.87
C ILE A 188 -49.42 26.69 16.70
N SER A 189 -50.69 26.37 16.87
CA SER A 189 -51.80 27.26 17.14
C SER A 189 -52.79 26.40 17.94
N GLU A 190 -52.74 26.44 19.27
CA GLU A 190 -53.39 27.43 20.14
C GLU A 190 -54.84 27.05 20.46
N ALA A 191 -55.16 27.19 21.76
CA ALA A 191 -56.47 27.19 22.41
C ALA A 191 -57.19 25.84 22.68
N GLU A 192 -57.94 25.89 23.80
CA GLU A 192 -59.00 24.99 24.27
C GLU A 192 -58.54 23.57 24.68
N GLU A 193 -58.26 23.35 25.97
CA GLU A 193 -59.25 23.13 27.04
C GLU A 193 -60.36 22.13 26.65
N ASN A 194 -60.12 20.83 26.87
CA ASN A 194 -60.97 19.99 27.74
C ASN A 194 -60.48 18.53 27.86
N GLU A 195 -61.09 17.79 28.78
CA GLU A 195 -60.96 16.34 28.98
C GLU A 195 -59.58 15.81 29.42
N CYS A 196 -59.10 16.41 30.51
CA CYS A 196 -58.74 15.55 31.65
C CYS A 196 -59.99 14.79 32.11
N SER A 197 -60.11 13.49 31.75
CA SER A 197 -60.99 12.43 32.30
C SER A 197 -61.32 11.41 31.20
N LYS A 198 -61.36 10.10 31.54
CA LYS A 198 -61.38 8.94 30.60
C LYS A 198 -60.01 8.82 29.91
N ASP A 199 -59.11 7.89 30.24
CA ASP A 199 -59.28 6.43 30.26
C ASP A 199 -58.50 5.70 31.37
N ILE A 200 -58.20 6.38 32.48
CA ILE A 200 -57.59 5.73 33.67
C ILE A 200 -58.54 4.68 34.31
N ASN A 201 -59.82 4.65 33.94
CA ASN A 201 -60.86 3.88 34.63
C ASN A 201 -61.15 2.46 34.07
N ASP A 202 -60.42 1.96 33.07
CA ASP A 202 -60.68 0.60 32.51
C ASP A 202 -59.48 -0.38 32.58
N LYS A 203 -58.34 0.03 33.14
CA LYS A 203 -57.26 -0.92 33.54
C LYS A 203 -57.37 -1.42 34.97
N SER A 204 -58.37 -0.97 35.73
CA SER A 204 -58.69 -1.43 37.08
C SER A 204 -59.42 -2.79 37.13
N LYS A 205 -59.80 -3.37 35.97
CA LYS A 205 -60.66 -4.57 35.90
C LYS A 205 -60.06 -5.84 35.28
N ARG A 206 -58.76 -5.91 34.95
CA ARG A 206 -58.21 -7.09 34.24
C ARG A 206 -56.83 -7.63 34.64
N ILE A 207 -56.25 -7.21 35.76
CA ILE A 207 -54.93 -7.70 36.25
C ILE A 207 -54.97 -8.13 37.74
N LYS A 208 -56.17 -8.43 38.29
CA LYS A 208 -56.32 -8.99 39.66
C LYS A 208 -57.42 -10.05 39.79
N THR A 209 -57.34 -11.08 38.95
CA THR A 209 -57.95 -12.39 39.18
C THR A 209 -57.07 -13.45 38.52
N ASP A 210 -55.96 -13.79 39.18
CA ASP A 210 -55.19 -15.05 39.04
C ASP A 210 -53.91 -14.94 39.89
N LEU A 211 -54.05 -15.26 41.18
CA LEU A 211 -53.03 -15.61 42.20
C LEU A 211 -53.63 -15.32 43.59
N GLY A 212 -54.37 -16.29 44.15
CA GLY A 212 -55.05 -16.10 45.43
C GLY A 212 -56.18 -17.10 45.73
N ASN A 213 -55.90 -18.40 45.64
CA ASN A 213 -56.64 -19.44 46.34
C ASN A 213 -55.62 -20.37 47.03
N ASP A 214 -56.07 -21.14 48.03
CA ASP A 214 -55.26 -22.03 48.89
C ASP A 214 -54.32 -21.23 49.83
N LEU A 215 -54.76 -20.66 50.96
CA LEU A 215 -55.51 -21.21 52.11
C LEU A 215 -54.76 -22.32 52.88
N LYS A 216 -54.20 -21.91 54.03
CA LYS A 216 -53.92 -22.68 55.28
C LYS A 216 -53.02 -23.91 55.23
#